data_AF-K2QBC3-F1
#
_entry.id   AF-K2QBC3-F1
#
_cell.length_a   1.000
_cell.length_b   1.000
_cell.length_c   1.000
_cell.angle_alpha   90.00
_cell.angle_beta   90.00
_cell.angle_gamma   90.00
#
_symmetry.space_group_name_H-M   'P 1'
#
loop_
_entity.id
_entity.type
_entity.pdbx_description
1 polymer ?
#
loop_
_entity_poly.entity_id
_entity_poly.type
_entity_poly.pdbx_seq_one_letter_code
_entity_poly.pdbx_strand_id
1 'polypeptide(L)' 'MEEDIQMCKLREEGYNFKEIGKLLKRSEKSCATRYSNRGYTLNPLKLFLNITVVIISLLGGVIAEPSVFQYN' A
#
# COMPACT_ATOMS: atom_id res chain seq x y z
N MET A 1 -18.42 2.76 8.45
CA MET A 1 -18.02 1.81 7.38
C MET A 1 -17.48 2.56 6.15
N GLU A 2 -18.12 3.66 5.74
CA GLU A 2 -17.68 4.56 4.65
C GLU A 2 -16.34 5.30 4.89
N GLU A 3 -16.11 5.85 6.08
CA GLU A 3 -14.83 6.54 6.39
C GLU A 3 -13.61 5.67 6.13
N ASP A 4 -13.70 4.37 6.43
CA ASP A 4 -12.59 3.45 6.20
C ASP A 4 -12.38 3.16 4.72
N ILE A 5 -13.46 3.14 3.92
CA ILE A 5 -13.37 2.95 2.47
C ILE A 5 -12.68 4.18 1.87
N GLN A 6 -13.04 5.39 2.32
CA GLN A 6 -12.36 6.62 1.93
C GLN A 6 -10.88 6.62 2.36
N MET A 7 -10.58 6.19 3.59
CA MET A 7 -9.20 6.05 4.08
C MET A 7 -8.38 5.11 3.20
N CYS A 8 -8.94 3.96 2.80
CA CYS A 8 -8.27 3.02 1.90
C CYS A 8 -8.01 3.62 0.52
N LYS A 9 -9.01 4.30 -0.08
CA LYS A 9 -8.83 4.99 -1.37
C LYS A 9 -7.74 6.06 -1.32
N LEU A 10 -7.73 6.89 -0.27
CA LEU A 10 -6.67 7.90 -0.09
C LEU A 10 -5.28 7.27 0.07
N ARG A 11 -5.17 6.08 0.71
CA ARG A 11 -3.89 5.34 0.75
C ARG A 11 -3.46 4.82 -0.62
N GLU A 12 -4.40 4.37 -1.44
CA GLU A 12 -4.14 3.91 -2.82
C GLU A 12 -3.74 5.08 -3.74
N GLU A 13 -4.29 6.28 -3.51
CA GLU A 13 -3.89 7.52 -4.19
C GLU A 13 -2.53 8.08 -3.73
N GLY A 14 -1.93 7.49 -2.69
CA GLY A 14 -0.58 7.81 -2.22
C GLY A 14 -0.50 8.73 -0.99
N TYR A 15 -1.63 9.16 -0.42
CA TYR A 15 -1.61 9.99 0.79
C TYR A 15 -1.06 9.23 1.99
N ASN A 16 -0.33 9.92 2.87
CA ASN A 16 0.14 9.34 4.13
C ASN A 16 -0.92 9.42 5.24
N PHE A 17 -0.78 8.62 6.31
CA PHE A 17 -1.78 8.56 7.39
C PHE A 17 -1.96 9.89 8.14
N LYS A 18 -0.96 10.78 8.11
CA LYS A 18 -1.04 12.11 8.73
C LYS A 18 -1.95 13.04 7.92
N GLU A 19 -1.84 13.01 6.59
CA GLU A 19 -2.72 13.76 5.67
C GLU A 19 -4.14 13.22 5.71
N ILE A 20 -4.30 11.90 5.67
CA ILE A 20 -5.61 11.25 5.77
C ILE A 20 -6.27 11.57 7.10
N GLY A 21 -5.51 11.58 8.20
CA GLY A 21 -6.00 12.00 9.50
C GLY A 21 -6.53 13.43 9.51
N LYS A 22 -5.86 14.38 8.83
CA LYS A 22 -6.37 15.74 8.70
C LYS A 22 -7.67 15.80 7.90
N LEU A 23 -7.76 15.09 6.78
CA LEU A 23 -8.94 15.05 5.91
C LEU A 23 -10.16 14.43 6.61
N LEU A 24 -9.94 13.33 7.35
CA LEU A 24 -10.99 12.59 8.03
C LEU A 24 -11.18 13.01 9.50
N LYS A 25 -10.53 14.10 9.95
CA LYS A 25 -10.56 14.59 11.35
C LYS A 25 -10.23 13.49 12.38
N ARG A 26 -9.25 12.65 12.07
CA ARG A 26 -8.80 11.49 12.85
C ARG A 26 -7.32 11.60 13.19
N SER A 27 -6.89 10.91 14.25
CA SER A 27 -5.47 10.79 14.53
C SER A 27 -4.79 9.83 13.55
N GLU A 28 -3.53 10.10 13.23
CA GLU A 28 -2.68 9.27 12.37
C GLU A 28 -2.65 7.81 12.87
N LYS A 29 -2.45 7.62 14.18
CA LYS A 29 -2.43 6.29 14.81
C LYS A 29 -3.75 5.55 14.62
N SER A 30 -4.89 6.24 14.74
CA SER A 30 -6.21 5.63 14.50
C SER A 30 -6.36 5.18 13.05
N CYS A 31 -5.92 5.99 12.08
CA CYS A 31 -5.96 5.63 10.67
C CYS A 31 -5.09 4.41 10.38
N ALA A 32 -3.85 4.39 10.87
CA ALA A 32 -2.93 3.28 10.69
C ALA A 32 -3.47 1.96 11.27
N THR A 33 -4.01 1.99 12.50
CA THR A 33 -4.61 0.80 13.13
C THR A 33 -5.82 0.29 12.35
N ARG A 34 -6.74 1.18 11.92
CA ARG A 34 -7.93 0.77 11.16
C ARG A 34 -7.55 0.21 9.79
N TYR A 35 -6.59 0.81 9.11
CA TYR A 35 -6.08 0.34 7.83
C TYR A 35 -5.43 -1.05 7.94
N SER A 36 -4.62 -1.26 8.98
CA SER A 36 -4.03 -2.57 9.30
C SER A 36 -5.10 -3.64 9.59
N ASN A 37 -6.11 -3.30 10.40
CA ASN A 37 -7.21 -4.22 10.75
C ASN A 37 -8.09 -4.62 9.56
N ARG A 38 -8.04 -3.84 8.46
CA ARG A 38 -8.74 -4.14 7.19
C ARG A 38 -7.99 -5.16 6.31
N GLY A 39 -6.84 -5.67 6.75
CA GLY A 39 -6.05 -6.62 5.98
C GLY A 39 -5.13 -5.99 4.93
N TYR A 40 -5.03 -4.66 4.92
CA TYR A 40 -4.00 -3.93 4.16
C TYR A 40 -2.66 -3.86 4.91
N THR A 41 -2.43 -4.81 5.81
CA THR A 41 -1.08 -5.10 6.29
C THR A 41 -0.21 -5.54 5.12
N LEU A 42 1.05 -5.13 5.13
CA LEU A 42 2.06 -5.55 4.15
C LEU A 42 1.93 -7.06 3.92
N ASN A 43 1.47 -7.46 2.73
CA ASN A 43 1.35 -8.88 2.41
C ASN A 43 2.78 -9.41 2.21
N PRO A 44 3.29 -10.26 3.12
CA PRO A 44 4.68 -10.70 3.06
C PRO A 44 4.97 -11.48 1.77
N LEU A 45 3.97 -12.14 1.20
CA LEU A 45 4.09 -12.87 -0.06
C LEU A 45 4.28 -11.92 -1.26
N LYS A 46 3.54 -10.80 -1.27
CA LYS A 46 3.66 -9.76 -2.32
C LYS A 46 4.98 -9.02 -2.22
N LEU A 47 5.44 -8.74 -1.00
CA LEU A 47 6.76 -8.16 -0.76
C LEU A 47 7.87 -9.10 -1.25
N PHE A 48 7.79 -10.38 -0.88
CA PHE A 48 8.75 -11.39 -1.31
C PHE A 48 8.81 -11.49 -2.84
N LEU A 49 7.66 -11.57 -3.51
CA LEU A 49 7.58 -11.61 -4.97
C LEU A 49 8.26 -10.40 -5.62
N ASN A 50 7.96 -9.19 -5.16
CA ASN A 50 8.56 -7.96 -5.69
C ASN A 50 10.09 -7.95 -5.50
N ILE A 51 10.58 -8.38 -4.34
CA ILE A 51 12.02 -8.50 -4.07
C ILE A 51 12.66 -9.54 -4.99
N THR A 52 12.03 -10.71 -5.16
CA THR A 52 12.52 -11.76 -6.06
C THR A 52 12.61 -11.26 -7.50
N VAL A 53 11.60 -10.54 -8.00
CA VAL A 53 11.61 -9.95 -9.34
C VAL A 53 12.78 -8.96 -9.50
N VAL A 54 13.02 -8.09 -8.52
CA VAL A 54 14.14 -7.13 -8.55
C VAL A 54 15.49 -7.87 -8.57
N ILE A 55 15.66 -8.90 -7.73
CA ILE A 55 16.92 -9.67 -7.69
C ILE A 55 17.17 -10.41 -9.01
N ILE A 56 16.15 -11.07 -9.57
CA ILE A 56 16.26 -11.77 -10.86
C ILE A 56 16.58 -10.77 -11.98
N SER A 57 15.96 -9.58 -11.97
CA SER A 57 16.20 -8.51 -12.93
C SER A 57 17.65 -8.01 -12.90
N LEU A 58 18.20 -7.81 -11.69
CA LEU A 58 19.60 -7.41 -11.49
C LEU A 58 20.59 -8.49 -11.96
N LEU A 59 20.29 -9.76 -11.70
CA LEU A 59 21.15 -10.89 -12.11
C LEU A 59 21.04 -11.21 -13.61
N GLY A 60 19.87 -11.02 -14.20
CA GLY A 60 19.59 -11.33 -15.61
C GLY A 60 19.94 -10.21 -16.59
N GLY A 61 20.30 -9.01 -16.12
CA GLY A 61 20.56 -7.84 -16.95
C GLY A 61 19.30 -7.28 -17.63
N VAL A 62 18.11 -7.74 -17.24
CA VAL A 62 16.82 -7.28 -17.76
C VAL A 62 16.26 -6.29 -16.73
N ILE A 63 16.21 -5.00 -17.07
CA ILE A 63 15.55 -4.00 -16.23
C ILE A 63 14.04 -4.23 -16.37
N ALA A 64 13.45 -5.03 -15.49
CA ALA A 64 12.00 -5.15 -15.42
C ALA A 64 11.47 -3.98 -14.57
N GLU A 65 10.74 -3.05 -15.20
CA GLU A 65 10.01 -2.02 -14.47
C GLU A 65 8.94 -2.71 -13.60
N PRO A 66 8.81 -2.34 -12.31
CA PRO A 66 7.83 -2.96 -11.43
C PRO A 66 6.41 -2.68 -11.97
N SER A 67 5.72 -3.73 -12.39
CA SER A 67 4.35 -3.61 -12.90
C SER A 67 3.37 -3.42 -11.74
N VAL A 68 2.75 -2.24 -11.69
CA VAL A 68 1.61 -1.98 -10.82
C VAL A 68 0.42 -2.73 -11.42
N PHE A 69 0.20 -3.97 -11.00
CA PHE A 69 -0.99 -4.73 -11.41
C PHE A 69 -2.24 -4.00 -10.91
N GLN A 70 -2.86 -3.21 -11.79
CA GLN A 70 -4.22 -2.71 -11.62
C GLN A 70 -5.18 -3.88 -11.88
N TYR A 71 -5.84 -4.35 -10.82
CA TYR A 71 -7.04 -5.16 -10.99
C TYR A 71 -8.18 -4.22 -11.42
N ASN A 72 -8.70 -4.43 -12.63
CA ASN A 72 -10.00 -3.91 -13.07
C ASN A 72 -11.12 -4.61 -12.29
#